data_AF-A0AAP4VMI7-F1
#
_entry.id   AF-A0AAP4VMI7-F1
#
_cell.length_a   1.000
_cell.length_b   1.000
_cell.length_c   1.000
_cell.angle_alpha   90.00
_cell.angle_beta   90.00
_cell.angle_gamma   90.00
#
_symmetry.space_group_name_H-M   'P 1'
#
loop_
_entity.id
_entity.type
_entity.pdbx_description
1 polymer ?
#
loop_
_entity_poly.entity_id
_entity_poly.type
_entity_poly.pdbx_seq_one_letter_code
_entity_poly.pdbx_strand_id
1 'polypeptide(L)'
;MANDFGNSAMKPGAFSLSWSGGLEYGSREMTFDGEGRFYFAKGDTVNDKSQTGVGVFVLSLQNKDAQQLKDVAHTLCDKDIQSGGPETHDPAATFSVICQDEGKAVRISGSLRLIPERFRRRVFDAPLRLSEQARSDGQKIIKLDFETVSIEHKGDHCNVSIRFINSGNRWIKFKTPDLLPGNTRGGGLAVAPFSELGKMRPRDDWGFNLAGKTLINKNEFPDGFVVLNPGESRILKIEAVPDNKILKGVYELSGVAFMKIEYEGYGWGLSTHVDFSPIKSQITFDQDYPSTPQEREQWESTHRASMSYKPVQPGETFVEDGLYRAVRLNAGGSYRSLQVMPFKAGDIATTDSVKMPMESGDGVHLDGPVQWVWEGSAPIPTKPFSSAYVEGTEQFSLPGAACPRGGRWVARVRANANYLLVLMEN
;
A
#
# COMPACT_ATOMS: atom_id res chain seq x y z
N MET A 1 -26.13 5.57 17.19
CA MET A 1 -26.44 6.15 15.86
C MET A 1 -27.31 5.14 15.14
N ALA A 2 -28.51 5.56 14.71
CA ALA A 2 -29.61 4.67 14.34
C ALA A 2 -29.44 4.12 12.91
N ASN A 3 -29.57 2.81 12.77
CA ASN A 3 -29.56 2.08 11.51
C ASN A 3 -30.78 2.44 10.64
N ASP A 4 -30.66 2.44 9.31
CA ASP A 4 -31.85 2.37 8.43
C ASP A 4 -32.53 0.98 8.49
N PHE A 5 -31.83 -0.05 8.99
CA PHE A 5 -32.43 -1.30 9.50
C PHE A 5 -32.96 -1.21 10.94
N GLY A 6 -32.78 -0.06 11.60
CA GLY A 6 -33.22 0.18 12.97
C GLY A 6 -34.70 0.56 13.06
N ASN A 7 -35.28 1.01 11.95
CA ASN A 7 -36.69 1.40 11.85
C ASN A 7 -37.50 0.59 10.81
N SER A 8 -36.87 -0.30 10.03
CA SER A 8 -37.65 -1.35 9.36
C SER A 8 -38.09 -2.32 10.45
N ALA A 9 -39.41 -2.50 10.61
CA ALA A 9 -40.00 -3.52 11.48
C ALA A 9 -39.18 -4.81 11.46
N MET A 10 -39.03 -5.51 12.60
CA MET A 10 -38.37 -6.81 12.67
C MET A 10 -39.09 -7.80 11.74
N LYS A 11 -38.70 -7.85 10.46
CA LYS A 11 -39.32 -8.69 9.44
C LYS A 11 -38.77 -10.11 9.60
N PRO A 12 -39.60 -11.10 9.96
CA PRO A 12 -39.15 -12.48 10.01
C PRO A 12 -38.55 -12.91 8.67
N GLY A 13 -37.42 -13.61 8.71
CA GLY A 13 -36.70 -14.05 7.52
C GLY A 13 -35.65 -13.06 6.99
N ALA A 14 -35.54 -11.86 7.56
CA ALA A 14 -34.41 -10.97 7.27
C ALA A 14 -33.14 -11.49 7.95
N PHE A 15 -31.99 -11.40 7.27
CA PHE A 15 -30.70 -11.81 7.84
C PHE A 15 -29.53 -10.98 7.29
N SER A 16 -28.42 -10.98 8.00
CA SER A 16 -27.12 -10.51 7.54
C SER A 16 -26.02 -11.54 7.83
N LEU A 17 -25.07 -11.66 6.91
CA LEU A 17 -23.82 -12.41 7.06
C LEU A 17 -22.68 -11.39 6.94
N SER A 18 -21.90 -11.21 7.99
CA SER A 18 -20.88 -10.18 8.08
C SER A 18 -19.52 -10.81 8.38
N TRP A 19 -18.54 -10.45 7.56
CA TRP A 19 -17.13 -10.69 7.81
C TRP A 19 -16.50 -9.31 7.98
N SER A 20 -16.18 -8.96 9.21
CA SER A 20 -15.24 -7.86 9.40
C SER A 20 -13.90 -8.39 8.91
N GLY A 21 -13.28 -7.75 7.92
CA GLY A 21 -11.83 -7.76 7.93
C GLY A 21 -11.36 -7.08 9.22
N GLY A 22 -10.18 -7.40 9.74
CA GLY A 22 -9.69 -6.76 10.97
C GLY A 22 -9.57 -5.24 10.79
N LEU A 23 -8.95 -4.53 11.75
CA LEU A 23 -8.66 -3.09 11.59
C LEU A 23 -7.90 -2.72 10.29
N GLU A 24 -7.34 -3.71 9.60
CA GLU A 24 -6.56 -3.60 8.36
C GLU A 24 -7.32 -4.01 7.09
N TYR A 25 -8.45 -4.73 7.20
CA TYR A 25 -9.18 -5.26 6.06
C TYR A 25 -10.62 -4.72 6.11
N GLY A 26 -11.10 -4.08 5.04
CA GLY A 26 -12.48 -3.57 4.99
C GLY A 26 -13.55 -4.64 5.29
N SER A 27 -14.80 -4.22 5.48
CA SER A 27 -15.90 -5.16 5.79
C SER A 27 -16.50 -5.78 4.54
N ARG A 28 -16.95 -7.04 4.67
CA ARG A 28 -17.83 -7.69 3.71
C ARG A 28 -19.15 -8.04 4.40
N GLU A 29 -20.27 -7.59 3.86
CA GLU A 29 -21.58 -7.92 4.41
C GLU A 29 -22.58 -8.27 3.31
N MET A 30 -23.37 -9.31 3.56
CA MET A 30 -24.49 -9.72 2.71
C MET A 30 -25.76 -9.64 3.53
N THR A 31 -26.76 -8.92 3.04
CA THR A 31 -27.99 -8.68 3.79
C THR A 31 -29.21 -8.95 2.92
N PHE A 32 -30.16 -9.69 3.46
CA PHE A 32 -31.47 -9.92 2.86
C PHE A 32 -32.55 -9.27 3.72
N ASP A 33 -33.47 -8.53 3.08
CA ASP A 33 -34.52 -7.79 3.78
C ASP A 33 -35.73 -8.64 4.22
N GLY A 34 -35.74 -9.94 3.91
CA GLY A 34 -36.83 -10.86 4.19
C GLY A 34 -37.90 -10.94 3.10
N GLU A 35 -37.85 -10.05 2.11
CA GLU A 35 -38.87 -9.95 1.05
C GLU A 35 -38.26 -10.22 -0.32
N GLY A 36 -37.47 -9.27 -0.83
CA GLY A 36 -37.08 -9.26 -2.24
C GLY A 36 -35.85 -8.42 -2.56
N ARG A 37 -35.15 -7.87 -1.56
CA ARG A 37 -33.89 -7.15 -1.80
C ARG A 37 -32.73 -7.82 -1.12
N PHE A 38 -31.67 -8.02 -1.89
CA PHE A 38 -30.38 -8.49 -1.41
C PHE A 38 -29.35 -7.40 -1.58
N TYR A 39 -28.64 -7.07 -0.50
CA TYR A 39 -27.59 -6.08 -0.46
C TYR A 39 -26.25 -6.78 -0.29
N PHE A 40 -25.25 -6.31 -1.03
CA PHE A 40 -23.88 -6.74 -0.89
C PHE A 40 -22.98 -5.53 -0.68
N ALA A 41 -22.32 -5.46 0.47
CA ALA A 41 -21.29 -4.48 0.77
C ALA A 41 -19.91 -5.15 0.75
N LYS A 42 -18.97 -4.51 0.06
CA LYS A 42 -17.56 -4.91 0.03
C LYS A 42 -16.68 -3.67 0.18
N GLY A 43 -16.04 -3.56 1.33
CA GLY A 43 -15.12 -2.51 1.73
C GLY A 43 -13.66 -2.85 1.49
N ASP A 44 -13.35 -4.05 0.97
CA ASP A 44 -11.99 -4.52 0.70
C ASP A 44 -11.82 -5.12 -0.71
N THR A 45 -10.82 -4.68 -1.47
CA THR A 45 -10.47 -5.29 -2.78
C THR A 45 -8.97 -5.45 -3.05
N VAL A 46 -8.10 -5.18 -2.08
CA VAL A 46 -6.64 -5.24 -2.27
C VAL A 46 -6.14 -6.61 -2.75
N ASN A 47 -6.73 -7.68 -2.23
CA ASN A 47 -6.37 -9.06 -2.61
C ASN A 47 -7.20 -9.62 -3.78
N ASP A 48 -8.04 -8.80 -4.40
CA ASP A 48 -8.93 -9.22 -5.48
C ASP A 48 -8.46 -8.67 -6.82
N LYS A 49 -7.82 -9.53 -7.62
CA LYS A 49 -7.30 -9.14 -8.94
C LYS A 49 -8.38 -8.80 -9.96
N SER A 50 -9.62 -9.18 -9.70
CA SER A 50 -10.75 -9.00 -10.63
C SER A 50 -11.63 -7.82 -10.29
N GLN A 51 -11.42 -7.19 -9.13
CA GLN A 51 -12.33 -6.21 -8.55
C GLN A 51 -11.58 -4.94 -8.14
N THR A 52 -12.16 -3.79 -8.47
CA THR A 52 -11.62 -2.48 -8.11
C THR A 52 -12.58 -1.74 -7.20
N GLY A 53 -12.04 -0.85 -6.38
CA GLY A 53 -12.86 0.02 -5.55
C GLY A 53 -13.65 -0.71 -4.48
N VAL A 54 -14.54 0.03 -3.84
CA VAL A 54 -15.45 -0.45 -2.78
C VAL A 54 -16.87 -0.01 -3.06
N GLY A 55 -17.83 -0.67 -2.43
CA GLY A 55 -19.22 -0.26 -2.61
C GLY A 55 -20.27 -1.11 -1.92
N VAL A 56 -21.51 -0.65 -2.12
CA VAL A 56 -22.75 -1.31 -1.75
C VAL A 56 -23.56 -1.49 -3.02
N PHE A 57 -23.98 -2.73 -3.26
CA PHE A 57 -24.75 -3.14 -4.42
C PHE A 57 -26.07 -3.75 -3.98
N VAL A 58 -27.13 -3.53 -4.74
CA VAL A 58 -28.45 -4.11 -4.45
C VAL A 58 -29.01 -4.86 -5.65
N LEU A 59 -29.53 -6.05 -5.38
CA LEU A 59 -30.35 -6.83 -6.29
C LEU A 59 -31.81 -6.76 -5.88
N SER A 60 -32.68 -6.61 -6.88
CA SER A 60 -34.09 -6.95 -6.75
C SER A 60 -34.25 -8.41 -7.16
N LEU A 61 -34.67 -9.25 -6.23
CA LEU A 61 -34.67 -10.70 -6.40
C LEU A 61 -35.91 -11.18 -7.15
N GLN A 62 -35.72 -12.22 -7.96
CA GLN A 62 -36.80 -13.00 -8.55
C GLN A 62 -37.32 -14.03 -7.53
N ASN A 63 -38.56 -14.50 -7.70
CA ASN A 63 -39.24 -15.39 -6.74
C ASN A 63 -38.39 -16.62 -6.30
N LYS A 64 -37.63 -17.22 -7.22
CA LYS A 64 -36.76 -18.37 -6.91
C LYS A 64 -35.60 -17.99 -5.99
N ASP A 65 -34.92 -16.87 -6.26
CA ASP A 65 -33.79 -16.42 -5.44
C ASP A 65 -34.26 -15.93 -4.06
N ALA A 66 -35.39 -15.22 -4.02
CA ALA A 66 -36.02 -14.81 -2.76
C ALA A 66 -36.40 -16.03 -1.90
N GLN A 67 -36.92 -17.10 -2.50
CA GLN A 67 -37.22 -18.33 -1.78
C GLN A 67 -35.95 -19.01 -1.24
N GLN A 68 -34.88 -19.09 -2.04
CA GLN A 68 -33.60 -19.63 -1.57
C GLN A 68 -33.05 -18.85 -0.37
N LEU A 69 -33.17 -17.51 -0.36
CA LEU A 69 -32.75 -16.69 0.78
C LEU A 69 -33.66 -16.83 2.00
N LYS A 70 -34.96 -17.08 1.82
CA LYS A 70 -35.86 -17.46 2.92
C LYS A 70 -35.47 -18.81 3.53
N ASP A 71 -35.05 -19.76 2.71
CA ASP A 71 -34.56 -21.06 3.18
C ASP A 71 -33.23 -20.92 3.97
N VAL A 72 -32.35 -19.99 3.55
CA VAL A 72 -31.16 -19.58 4.33
C VAL A 72 -31.58 -19.05 5.69
N ALA A 73 -32.52 -18.10 5.73
CA ALA A 73 -32.99 -17.51 6.98
C ALA A 73 -33.62 -18.56 7.91
N HIS A 74 -34.44 -19.47 7.37
CA HIS A 74 -35.01 -20.58 8.13
C HIS A 74 -33.93 -21.51 8.70
N THR A 75 -32.90 -21.80 7.91
CA THR A 75 -31.76 -22.62 8.35
C THR A 75 -31.00 -21.93 9.49
N LEU A 76 -30.74 -20.62 9.40
CA LEU A 76 -30.09 -19.85 10.47
C LEU A 76 -30.89 -19.80 11.78
N CYS A 77 -32.21 -20.02 11.72
CA CYS A 77 -33.08 -20.14 12.88
C CYS A 77 -33.06 -21.53 13.54
N ASP A 78 -32.31 -22.49 13.00
CA ASP A 78 -32.18 -23.82 13.59
C ASP A 78 -31.40 -23.76 14.91
N LYS A 79 -31.92 -24.44 15.95
CA LYS A 79 -31.34 -24.47 17.29
C LYS A 79 -29.91 -25.00 17.30
N ASP A 80 -29.58 -25.90 16.39
CA ASP A 80 -28.25 -26.50 16.29
C ASP A 80 -27.20 -25.50 15.75
N ILE A 81 -27.63 -24.44 15.05
CA ILE A 81 -26.76 -23.33 14.62
C ILE A 81 -26.58 -22.31 15.75
N GLN A 82 -27.60 -22.12 16.58
CA GLN A 82 -27.63 -21.12 17.67
C GLN A 82 -26.80 -21.52 18.90
N SER A 83 -26.21 -22.71 18.88
CA SER A 83 -25.44 -23.28 20.00
C SER A 83 -24.04 -22.67 20.18
N GLY A 84 -23.64 -21.71 19.33
CA GLY A 84 -22.35 -21.01 19.40
C GLY A 84 -22.48 -19.56 19.88
N GLY A 85 -21.78 -19.20 20.96
CA GLY A 85 -21.66 -17.82 21.42
C GLY A 85 -20.93 -16.92 20.39
N PRO A 86 -21.07 -15.59 20.50
CA PRO A 86 -20.31 -14.67 19.65
C PRO A 86 -18.80 -14.86 19.88
N GLU A 87 -18.03 -14.87 18.79
CA GLU A 87 -16.58 -14.99 18.86
C GLU A 87 -15.95 -13.78 19.55
N THR A 88 -14.93 -14.05 20.37
CA THR A 88 -14.00 -13.05 20.92
C THR A 88 -12.78 -12.83 20.02
N HIS A 89 -12.71 -13.48 18.85
CA HIS A 89 -11.60 -13.39 17.90
C HIS A 89 -11.81 -12.30 16.85
N ASP A 90 -10.81 -11.44 16.71
CA ASP A 90 -10.64 -10.49 15.59
C ASP A 90 -9.93 -11.22 14.42
N PRO A 91 -10.44 -11.21 13.18
CA PRO A 91 -11.66 -10.55 12.72
C PRO A 91 -12.93 -11.36 12.96
N ALA A 92 -14.01 -10.68 13.34
CA ALA A 92 -15.30 -11.27 13.63
C ALA A 92 -16.03 -11.70 12.35
N ALA A 93 -16.43 -12.98 12.29
CA ALA A 93 -17.32 -13.50 11.25
C ALA A 93 -18.65 -13.87 11.91
N THR A 94 -19.69 -13.05 11.70
CA THR A 94 -20.96 -13.14 12.44
C THR A 94 -22.16 -13.16 11.52
N PHE A 95 -23.27 -13.72 12.00
CA PHE A 95 -24.57 -13.56 11.36
C PHE A 95 -25.56 -12.92 12.32
N SER A 96 -26.57 -12.27 11.75
CA SER A 96 -27.78 -11.87 12.45
C SER A 96 -29.00 -12.32 11.65
N VAL A 97 -30.02 -12.87 12.28
CA VAL A 97 -31.25 -13.32 11.62
C VAL A 97 -32.46 -12.98 12.48
N ILE A 98 -33.58 -12.64 11.83
CA ILE A 98 -34.86 -12.41 12.50
C ILE A 98 -35.69 -13.67 12.37
N CYS A 99 -35.83 -14.41 13.47
CA CYS A 99 -36.59 -15.64 13.56
C CYS A 99 -37.98 -15.37 14.12
N GLN A 100 -38.93 -16.24 13.77
CA GLN A 100 -40.24 -16.26 14.42
C GLN A 100 -40.21 -17.30 15.53
N ASP A 101 -40.30 -16.84 16.77
CA ASP A 101 -40.31 -17.68 17.97
C ASP A 101 -41.55 -17.37 18.79
N GLU A 102 -42.38 -18.39 19.05
CA GLU A 102 -43.67 -18.27 19.75
C GLU A 102 -44.57 -17.12 19.24
N GLY A 103 -44.56 -16.88 17.92
CA GLY A 103 -45.35 -15.83 17.27
C GLY A 103 -44.75 -14.41 17.39
N LYS A 104 -43.57 -14.27 18.00
CA LYS A 104 -42.83 -13.00 18.09
C LYS A 104 -41.61 -13.02 17.18
N ALA A 105 -41.28 -11.88 16.59
CA ALA A 105 -40.04 -11.71 15.86
C ALA A 105 -38.89 -11.48 16.85
N VAL A 106 -37.88 -12.34 16.82
CA VAL A 106 -36.70 -12.27 17.70
C VAL A 106 -35.46 -12.21 16.84
N ARG A 107 -34.56 -11.27 17.14
CA ARG A 107 -33.24 -11.20 16.52
C ARG A 107 -32.29 -12.16 17.21
N ILE A 108 -31.69 -13.06 16.44
CA ILE A 108 -30.69 -14.01 16.89
C ILE A 108 -29.38 -13.66 16.18
N SER A 109 -28.25 -13.82 16.86
CA SER A 109 -26.93 -13.57 16.29
C SER A 109 -25.94 -14.62 16.76
N GLY A 110 -24.96 -14.97 15.91
CA GLY A 110 -23.98 -16.01 16.21
C GLY A 110 -22.74 -15.91 15.32
N SER A 111 -21.80 -16.85 15.49
CA SER A 111 -20.60 -16.93 14.64
C SER A 111 -20.86 -17.72 13.36
N LEU A 112 -20.38 -17.18 12.23
CA LEU A 112 -20.36 -17.89 10.95
C LEU A 112 -19.40 -19.09 10.95
N ARG A 113 -18.35 -19.08 11.79
CA ARG A 113 -17.37 -20.18 11.88
C ARG A 113 -17.92 -21.39 12.65
N LEU A 114 -18.90 -21.15 13.52
CA LEU A 114 -19.53 -22.20 14.34
C LEU A 114 -20.73 -22.87 13.66
N ILE A 115 -21.07 -22.47 12.43
CA ILE A 115 -22.13 -23.13 11.64
C ILE A 115 -21.69 -24.58 11.34
N PRO A 116 -22.45 -25.60 11.80
CA PRO A 116 -22.11 -27.00 11.55
C PRO A 116 -22.00 -27.30 10.05
N GLU A 117 -21.05 -28.17 9.68
CA GLU A 117 -20.72 -28.47 8.27
C GLU A 117 -21.95 -28.84 7.42
N ARG A 118 -22.89 -29.61 8.01
CA ARG A 118 -24.14 -30.01 7.35
C ARG A 118 -25.04 -28.85 6.90
N PHE A 119 -24.91 -27.66 7.51
CA PHE A 119 -25.70 -26.47 7.18
C PHE A 119 -24.97 -25.51 6.24
N ARG A 120 -23.65 -25.64 6.07
CA ARG A 120 -22.84 -24.62 5.37
C ARG A 120 -23.29 -24.35 3.94
N ARG A 121 -23.51 -25.39 3.14
CA ARG A 121 -23.99 -25.21 1.75
C ARG A 121 -25.33 -24.48 1.70
N ARG A 122 -26.27 -24.82 2.60
CA ARG A 122 -27.58 -24.18 2.67
C ARG A 122 -27.50 -22.71 3.06
N VAL A 123 -26.54 -22.35 3.93
CA VAL A 123 -26.36 -20.96 4.39
C VAL A 123 -25.58 -20.12 3.38
N PHE A 124 -24.53 -20.67 2.76
CA PHE A 124 -23.55 -19.85 2.01
C PHE A 124 -23.73 -19.87 0.49
N ASP A 125 -24.22 -20.94 -0.13
CA ASP A 125 -24.18 -21.09 -1.60
C ASP A 125 -25.00 -19.99 -2.31
N ALA A 126 -26.23 -19.74 -1.84
CA ALA A 126 -27.10 -18.72 -2.44
C ALA A 126 -26.60 -17.29 -2.18
N PRO A 127 -26.28 -16.87 -0.94
CA PRO A 127 -25.72 -15.54 -0.68
C PRO A 127 -24.42 -15.27 -1.42
N LEU A 128 -23.49 -16.23 -1.49
CA LEU A 128 -22.22 -16.04 -2.20
C LEU A 128 -22.45 -15.82 -3.70
N ARG A 129 -23.26 -16.67 -4.34
CA ARG A 129 -23.64 -16.51 -5.75
C ARG A 129 -24.30 -15.15 -6.00
N LEU A 130 -25.26 -14.76 -5.15
CA LEU A 130 -25.96 -13.48 -5.28
C LEU A 130 -25.07 -12.28 -4.99
N SER A 131 -24.01 -12.43 -4.18
CA SER A 131 -23.04 -11.35 -3.96
C SER A 131 -22.22 -11.03 -5.21
N GLU A 132 -21.79 -12.05 -5.95
CA GLU A 132 -21.11 -11.86 -7.24
C GLU A 132 -22.06 -11.23 -8.27
N GLN A 133 -23.30 -11.72 -8.34
CA GLN A 133 -24.33 -11.16 -9.22
C GLN A 133 -24.70 -9.72 -8.85
N ALA A 134 -24.76 -9.38 -7.55
CA ALA A 134 -25.05 -8.02 -7.10
C ALA A 134 -23.96 -7.06 -7.55
N ARG A 135 -22.71 -7.51 -7.54
CA ARG A 135 -21.58 -6.70 -7.98
C ARG A 135 -21.58 -6.47 -9.50
N SER A 136 -21.95 -7.47 -10.30
CA SER A 136 -21.97 -7.36 -11.76
C SER A 136 -23.20 -6.61 -12.29
N ASP A 137 -24.39 -6.99 -11.80
CA ASP A 137 -25.67 -6.62 -12.41
C ASP A 137 -26.52 -5.73 -11.48
N GLY A 138 -26.16 -5.68 -10.20
CA GLY A 138 -26.91 -4.94 -9.19
C GLY A 138 -26.78 -3.43 -9.34
N GLN A 139 -27.78 -2.73 -8.80
CA GLN A 139 -27.74 -1.29 -8.71
C GLN A 139 -26.66 -0.87 -7.70
N LYS A 140 -25.77 0.02 -8.13
CA LYS A 140 -24.71 0.59 -7.30
C LYS A 140 -25.30 1.67 -6.40
N ILE A 141 -25.42 1.38 -5.10
CA ILE A 141 -25.83 2.39 -4.11
C ILE A 141 -24.63 3.28 -3.80
N ILE A 142 -23.56 2.65 -3.32
CA ILE A 142 -22.26 3.26 -3.08
C ILE A 142 -21.28 2.61 -4.03
N LYS A 143 -20.50 3.38 -4.77
CA LYS A 143 -19.36 2.82 -5.51
C LYS A 143 -18.26 3.85 -5.65
N LEU A 144 -17.19 3.66 -4.89
CA LEU A 144 -15.96 4.45 -4.99
C LEU A 144 -14.91 3.65 -5.76
N ASP A 145 -14.35 4.27 -6.79
CA ASP A 145 -13.14 3.82 -7.50
C ASP A 145 -12.10 4.92 -7.48
N PHE A 146 -10.86 4.56 -7.79
CA PHE A 146 -9.87 5.53 -8.21
C PHE A 146 -9.00 4.98 -9.34
N GLU A 147 -8.34 5.87 -10.06
CA GLU A 147 -7.38 5.54 -11.12
C GLU A 147 -6.26 6.57 -11.17
N THR A 148 -5.11 6.17 -11.74
CA THR A 148 -4.00 7.08 -12.00
C THR A 148 -4.21 7.71 -13.38
N VAL A 149 -4.36 9.03 -13.43
CA VAL A 149 -4.62 9.77 -14.67
C VAL A 149 -3.33 10.11 -15.40
N SER A 150 -2.34 10.63 -14.67
CA SER A 150 -1.06 11.04 -15.25
C SER A 150 0.03 11.13 -14.19
N ILE A 151 1.28 11.03 -14.63
CA ILE A 151 2.48 11.30 -13.84
C ILE A 151 3.36 12.20 -14.69
N GLU A 152 3.52 13.46 -14.28
CA GLU A 152 4.33 14.45 -15.00
C GLU A 152 5.60 14.77 -14.22
N HIS A 153 6.77 14.61 -14.84
CA HIS A 153 8.03 15.06 -14.25
C HIS A 153 8.10 16.60 -14.22
N LYS A 154 8.47 17.17 -13.08
CA LYS A 154 8.67 18.60 -12.83
C LYS A 154 9.98 18.82 -12.09
N GLY A 155 11.09 18.82 -12.83
CA GLY A 155 12.40 19.04 -12.24
C GLY A 155 12.80 17.90 -11.31
N ASP A 156 12.78 18.16 -10.00
CA ASP A 156 13.18 17.22 -8.94
C ASP A 156 12.02 16.39 -8.35
N HIS A 157 10.78 16.66 -8.78
CA HIS A 157 9.59 15.93 -8.32
C HIS A 157 8.67 15.52 -9.48
N CYS A 158 7.68 14.70 -9.17
CA CYS A 158 6.61 14.32 -10.08
C CYS A 158 5.27 14.86 -9.58
N ASN A 159 4.44 15.31 -10.51
CA ASN A 159 3.03 15.60 -10.27
C ASN A 159 2.22 14.35 -10.61
N VAL A 160 1.76 13.65 -9.59
CA VAL A 160 0.90 12.47 -9.72
C VAL A 160 -0.55 12.92 -9.67
N SER A 161 -1.29 12.69 -10.75
CA SER A 161 -2.71 12.99 -10.84
C SER A 161 -3.51 11.71 -10.67
N ILE A 162 -4.38 11.66 -9.66
CA ILE A 162 -5.30 10.54 -9.42
C ILE A 162 -6.74 11.03 -9.51
N ARG A 163 -7.64 10.20 -10.05
CA ARG A 163 -9.07 10.51 -10.13
C ARG A 163 -9.84 9.56 -9.22
N PHE A 164 -10.60 10.11 -8.27
CA PHE A 164 -11.64 9.35 -7.57
C PHE A 164 -12.97 9.48 -8.30
N ILE A 165 -13.70 8.38 -8.38
CA ILE A 165 -14.93 8.27 -9.16
C ILE A 165 -16.02 7.69 -8.27
N ASN A 166 -17.16 8.38 -8.18
CA ASN A 166 -18.36 7.85 -7.56
C ASN A 166 -19.33 7.38 -8.65
N SER A 167 -19.38 6.08 -8.91
CA SER A 167 -20.35 5.49 -9.85
C SER A 167 -21.62 4.95 -9.17
N GLY A 168 -21.81 5.27 -7.88
CA GLY A 168 -23.01 4.99 -7.11
C GLY A 168 -24.08 6.07 -7.24
N ASN A 169 -25.19 5.88 -6.51
CA ASN A 169 -26.35 6.77 -6.50
C ASN A 169 -26.46 7.65 -5.24
N ARG A 170 -25.44 7.62 -4.38
CA ARG A 170 -25.34 8.37 -3.12
C ARG A 170 -24.03 9.15 -3.06
N TRP A 171 -24.00 10.25 -2.30
CA TRP A 171 -22.75 10.99 -2.11
C TRP A 171 -21.74 10.21 -1.26
N ILE A 172 -20.45 10.46 -1.51
CA ILE A 172 -19.31 9.92 -0.76
C ILE A 172 -18.39 11.07 -0.39
N LYS A 173 -17.85 11.08 0.83
CA LYS A 173 -16.92 12.09 1.34
C LYS A 173 -15.73 11.44 2.02
N PHE A 174 -14.54 12.01 1.83
CA PHE A 174 -13.32 11.56 2.50
C PHE A 174 -12.30 12.69 2.59
N LYS A 175 -11.27 12.52 3.43
CA LYS A 175 -10.20 13.50 3.58
C LYS A 175 -9.28 13.53 2.36
N THR A 176 -8.75 14.69 2.02
CA THR A 176 -7.71 14.80 0.98
C THR A 176 -6.43 14.05 1.38
N PRO A 177 -5.63 13.57 0.41
CA PRO A 177 -4.45 12.75 0.68
C PRO A 177 -3.37 13.42 1.53
N ASP A 178 -3.24 14.75 1.48
CA ASP A 178 -2.32 15.54 2.33
C ASP A 178 -2.66 15.44 3.83
N LEU A 179 -3.89 15.07 4.15
CA LEU A 179 -4.37 14.87 5.53
C LEU A 179 -4.39 13.39 5.97
N LEU A 180 -3.92 12.48 5.11
CA LEU A 180 -3.74 11.07 5.44
C LEU A 180 -2.37 10.87 6.07
N PRO A 181 -2.27 10.25 7.27
CA PRO A 181 -1.01 10.11 8.00
C PRO A 181 -0.09 9.01 7.45
N GLY A 182 -0.51 8.25 6.42
CA GLY A 182 0.31 7.24 5.76
C GLY A 182 0.58 5.99 6.61
N ASN A 183 -0.31 5.68 7.56
CA ASN A 183 -0.23 4.47 8.39
C ASN A 183 -1.53 3.66 8.33
N THR A 184 -1.43 2.39 8.69
CA THR A 184 -2.52 1.40 8.54
C THR A 184 -3.83 1.81 9.22
N ARG A 185 -3.77 2.57 10.33
CA ARG A 185 -4.97 3.01 11.07
C ARG A 185 -5.53 4.36 10.63
N GLY A 186 -4.67 5.22 10.11
CA GLY A 186 -5.02 6.61 9.81
C GLY A 186 -5.29 6.88 8.34
N GLY A 187 -4.89 5.95 7.48
CA GLY A 187 -5.14 5.95 6.04
C GLY A 187 -3.91 6.33 5.23
N GLY A 188 -3.90 5.91 3.98
CA GLY A 188 -2.85 6.16 3.01
C GLY A 188 -3.26 5.75 1.60
N LEU A 189 -2.41 6.13 0.66
CA LEU A 189 -2.70 6.13 -0.75
C LEU A 189 -1.40 6.00 -1.51
N ALA A 190 -1.30 5.03 -2.38
CA ALA A 190 -0.10 4.80 -3.18
C ALA A 190 -0.44 4.27 -4.56
N VAL A 191 0.43 4.52 -5.53
CA VAL A 191 0.35 3.99 -6.89
C VAL A 191 1.71 3.41 -7.31
N ALA A 192 1.72 2.28 -7.99
CA ALA A 192 2.93 1.56 -8.37
C ALA A 192 2.66 0.68 -9.62
N PRO A 193 3.69 0.29 -10.40
CA PRO A 193 3.51 -0.70 -11.45
C PRO A 193 2.94 -2.00 -10.91
N PHE A 194 2.14 -2.65 -11.74
CA PHE A 194 1.55 -3.93 -11.46
C PHE A 194 2.59 -5.05 -11.61
N SER A 195 3.48 -5.19 -10.63
CA SER A 195 3.98 -6.51 -10.21
C SER A 195 3.09 -6.98 -9.06
N GLU A 196 2.81 -8.28 -8.95
CA GLU A 196 1.86 -8.78 -7.93
C GLU A 196 2.22 -8.21 -6.55
N LEU A 197 1.36 -7.36 -5.97
CA LEU A 197 1.52 -6.80 -4.62
C LEU A 197 1.92 -7.95 -3.68
N GLY A 198 3.13 -7.88 -3.11
CA GLY A 198 3.68 -8.93 -2.22
C GLY A 198 4.64 -9.96 -2.87
N LYS A 199 4.88 -9.91 -4.19
CA LYS A 199 6.00 -10.60 -4.87
C LYS A 199 7.01 -9.63 -5.48
N MET A 200 7.11 -8.48 -4.84
CA MET A 200 8.03 -7.38 -5.11
C MET A 200 9.48 -7.89 -5.01
N ARG A 201 10.28 -7.65 -6.05
CA ARG A 201 11.72 -7.99 -6.11
C ARG A 201 12.52 -6.68 -6.12
N PRO A 202 13.62 -6.57 -5.34
CA PRO A 202 14.37 -5.32 -5.13
C PRO A 202 14.88 -4.56 -6.38
N ARG A 203 14.76 -5.13 -7.58
CA ARG A 203 15.21 -4.52 -8.84
C ARG A 203 14.10 -3.86 -9.67
N ASP A 204 12.82 -4.17 -9.38
CA ASP A 204 11.66 -3.73 -10.17
C ASP A 204 10.61 -2.96 -9.33
N ASP A 205 10.85 -2.83 -8.04
CA ASP A 205 9.88 -2.26 -7.10
C ASP A 205 10.02 -0.75 -7.08
N TRP A 206 9.06 -0.03 -7.65
CA TRP A 206 8.95 1.42 -7.45
C TRP A 206 7.49 1.84 -7.37
N GLY A 207 7.23 3.01 -6.80
CA GLY A 207 5.91 3.56 -6.62
C GLY A 207 5.94 4.95 -6.02
N PHE A 208 4.76 5.54 -5.91
CA PHE A 208 4.53 6.83 -5.30
C PHE A 208 3.68 6.65 -4.06
N ASN A 209 4.25 6.94 -2.90
CA ASN A 209 3.46 7.16 -1.70
C ASN A 209 2.88 8.58 -1.74
N LEU A 210 1.54 8.68 -1.81
CA LEU A 210 0.79 9.92 -1.98
C LEU A 210 0.22 10.45 -0.65
N ALA A 211 0.26 9.64 0.41
CA ALA A 211 -0.26 10.03 1.71
C ALA A 211 0.64 11.07 2.39
N GLY A 212 0.05 12.12 2.94
CA GLY A 212 0.77 13.19 3.64
C GLY A 212 1.65 14.05 2.72
N LYS A 213 1.48 13.91 1.40
CA LYS A 213 2.22 14.69 0.39
C LYS A 213 1.48 15.98 0.04
N THR A 214 2.20 16.93 -0.56
CA THR A 214 1.65 18.23 -0.93
C THR A 214 0.56 18.08 -2.01
N LEU A 215 -0.64 18.56 -1.71
CA LEU A 215 -1.73 18.67 -2.68
C LEU A 215 -1.60 19.98 -3.47
N ILE A 216 -1.35 19.87 -4.77
CA ILE A 216 -1.10 21.00 -5.67
C ILE A 216 -2.37 21.82 -5.90
N ASN A 217 -3.50 21.15 -6.14
CA ASN A 217 -4.81 21.80 -6.32
C ASN A 217 -5.62 21.91 -5.02
N LYS A 218 -4.95 22.22 -3.90
CA LYS A 218 -5.59 22.33 -2.58
C LYS A 218 -6.70 23.38 -2.51
N ASN A 219 -6.62 24.42 -3.34
CA ASN A 219 -7.65 25.45 -3.47
C ASN A 219 -9.02 24.91 -3.94
N GLU A 220 -9.05 23.76 -4.62
CA GLU A 220 -10.30 23.07 -5.00
C GLU A 220 -10.94 22.33 -3.80
N PHE A 221 -10.21 22.16 -2.70
CA PHE A 221 -10.62 21.42 -1.50
C PHE A 221 -10.28 22.22 -0.23
N PRO A 222 -10.83 23.43 -0.04
CA PRO A 222 -10.44 24.34 1.04
C PRO A 222 -10.66 23.75 2.44
N ASP A 223 -11.67 22.89 2.60
CA ASP A 223 -12.01 22.25 3.88
C ASP A 223 -11.20 20.96 4.13
N GLY A 224 -10.33 20.55 3.20
CA GLY A 224 -9.56 19.31 3.30
C GLY A 224 -10.39 18.04 3.08
N PHE A 225 -11.54 18.17 2.42
CA PHE A 225 -12.41 17.05 2.07
C PHE A 225 -12.69 17.00 0.57
N VAL A 226 -12.73 15.79 0.04
CA VAL A 226 -13.31 15.49 -1.25
C VAL A 226 -14.76 15.05 -1.01
N VAL A 227 -15.70 15.68 -1.69
CA VAL A 227 -17.10 15.27 -1.75
C VAL A 227 -17.42 14.90 -3.20
N LEU A 228 -17.92 13.68 -3.41
CA LEU A 228 -18.33 13.15 -4.70
C LEU A 228 -19.83 12.90 -4.68
N ASN A 229 -20.58 13.69 -5.43
CA ASN A 229 -22.00 13.44 -5.69
C ASN A 229 -22.18 12.21 -6.62
N PRO A 230 -23.42 11.69 -6.76
CA PRO A 230 -23.70 10.59 -7.67
C PRO A 230 -23.19 10.86 -9.10
N GLY A 231 -22.40 9.92 -9.64
CA GLY A 231 -21.81 10.03 -10.99
C GLY A 231 -20.63 10.99 -11.10
N GLU A 232 -20.21 11.64 -10.02
CA GLU A 232 -19.15 12.64 -10.02
C GLU A 232 -17.75 12.02 -9.95
N SER A 233 -16.76 12.76 -10.48
CA SER A 233 -15.35 12.47 -10.25
C SER A 233 -14.57 13.72 -9.88
N ARG A 234 -13.45 13.55 -9.17
CA ARG A 234 -12.51 14.61 -8.80
C ARG A 234 -11.09 14.15 -9.02
N ILE A 235 -10.25 15.06 -9.51
CA ILE A 235 -8.82 14.81 -9.71
C ILE A 235 -8.05 15.50 -8.59
N LEU A 236 -7.14 14.75 -7.97
CA LEU A 236 -6.19 15.26 -6.98
C LEU A 236 -4.81 15.24 -7.63
N LYS A 237 -4.11 16.38 -7.59
CA LYS A 237 -2.76 16.54 -8.12
C LYS A 237 -1.79 16.62 -6.96
N ILE A 238 -0.90 15.66 -6.85
CA ILE A 238 -0.08 15.45 -5.66
C ILE A 238 1.39 15.48 -6.06
N GLU A 239 2.18 16.25 -5.34
CA GLU A 239 3.63 16.30 -5.52
C GLU A 239 4.27 15.10 -4.81
N ALA A 240 4.96 14.25 -5.56
CA ALA A 240 5.61 13.07 -5.01
C ALA A 240 6.89 12.73 -5.76
N VAL A 241 7.77 11.99 -5.11
CA VAL A 241 8.94 11.36 -5.72
C VAL A 241 8.78 9.84 -5.68
N PRO A 242 9.28 9.12 -6.68
CA PRO A 242 9.38 7.67 -6.61
C PRO A 242 10.20 7.22 -5.39
N ASP A 243 9.78 6.13 -4.76
CA ASP A 243 10.55 5.45 -3.71
C ASP A 243 11.86 4.83 -4.24
N ASN A 244 11.87 4.39 -5.50
CA ASN A 244 12.98 3.70 -6.14
C ASN A 244 13.23 4.21 -7.57
N LYS A 245 14.29 3.69 -8.19
CA LYS A 245 14.66 4.04 -9.55
C LYS A 245 13.60 3.53 -10.54
N ILE A 246 13.28 4.35 -11.54
CA ILE A 246 12.35 4.03 -12.62
C ILE A 246 13.14 4.02 -13.93
N LEU A 247 12.87 3.07 -14.81
CA LEU A 247 13.36 3.12 -16.18
C LEU A 247 12.30 3.75 -17.09
N LYS A 248 12.71 4.44 -18.15
CA LYS A 248 11.78 4.92 -19.16
C LYS A 248 11.02 3.75 -19.77
N GLY A 249 9.72 3.93 -20.00
CA GLY A 249 8.88 2.86 -20.51
C GLY A 249 7.40 3.10 -20.27
N VAL A 250 6.59 2.16 -20.74
CA VAL A 250 5.14 2.14 -20.51
C VAL A 250 4.85 1.10 -19.43
N TYR A 251 4.14 1.52 -18.39
CA TYR A 251 3.81 0.68 -17.24
C TYR A 251 2.29 0.63 -17.05
N GLU A 252 1.79 -0.56 -16.72
CA GLU A 252 0.45 -0.71 -16.16
C GLU A 252 0.55 -0.39 -14.66
N LEU A 253 0.04 0.77 -14.25
CA LEU A 253 -0.02 1.14 -12.85
C LEU A 253 -1.28 0.60 -12.19
N SER A 254 -1.08 0.14 -10.96
CA SER A 254 -2.10 -0.12 -9.96
C SER A 254 -1.80 0.74 -8.73
N GLY A 255 -2.36 0.38 -7.59
CA GLY A 255 -2.16 1.09 -6.34
C GLY A 255 -2.97 0.50 -5.22
N VAL A 256 -3.07 1.26 -4.14
CA VAL A 256 -3.87 0.91 -2.97
C VAL A 256 -4.35 2.19 -2.29
N ALA A 257 -5.58 2.16 -1.78
CA ALA A 257 -6.16 3.21 -0.97
C ALA A 257 -6.77 2.60 0.29
N PHE A 258 -6.17 2.88 1.45
CA PHE A 258 -6.74 2.58 2.77
C PHE A 258 -7.19 3.90 3.39
N MET A 259 -8.49 4.11 3.59
CA MET A 259 -8.99 5.39 4.08
C MET A 259 -10.33 5.29 4.79
N LYS A 260 -10.69 6.39 5.46
CA LYS A 260 -12.01 6.60 6.03
C LYS A 260 -12.91 7.32 5.03
N ILE A 261 -14.09 6.76 4.80
CA ILE A 261 -15.15 7.37 4.01
C ILE A 261 -16.39 7.64 4.87
N GLU A 262 -17.10 8.71 4.52
CA GLU A 262 -18.46 9.02 4.90
C GLU A 262 -19.33 8.86 3.64
N TYR A 263 -20.58 8.46 3.81
CA TYR A 263 -21.50 8.32 2.69
C TYR A 263 -22.96 8.54 3.12
N GLU A 264 -23.82 8.83 2.15
CA GLU A 264 -25.25 9.07 2.39
C GLU A 264 -26.00 7.78 2.77
N GLY A 265 -26.71 7.82 3.90
CA GLY A 265 -27.54 6.72 4.42
C GLY A 265 -26.77 5.73 5.26
N TYR A 266 -27.49 4.78 5.88
CA TYR A 266 -26.93 3.92 6.93
C TYR A 266 -27.35 2.45 6.75
N GLY A 267 -26.66 1.54 7.44
CA GLY A 267 -27.15 0.17 7.65
C GLY A 267 -26.94 -0.83 6.51
N TRP A 268 -26.15 -0.52 5.48
CA TRP A 268 -25.85 -1.49 4.42
C TRP A 268 -24.61 -2.35 4.66
N GLY A 269 -23.99 -2.27 5.85
CA GLY A 269 -22.86 -3.12 6.23
C GLY A 269 -21.49 -2.70 5.68
N LEU A 270 -21.41 -1.59 4.92
CA LEU A 270 -20.14 -1.03 4.49
C LEU A 270 -19.46 -0.28 5.64
N SER A 271 -18.29 -0.75 6.05
CA SER A 271 -17.46 -0.07 7.04
C SER A 271 -17.07 1.33 6.55
N THR A 272 -16.91 2.26 7.49
CA THR A 272 -16.32 3.56 7.19
C THR A 272 -14.82 3.45 6.88
N HIS A 273 -14.16 2.35 7.26
CA HIS A 273 -12.79 2.04 6.88
C HIS A 273 -12.82 1.13 5.66
N VAL A 274 -12.18 1.58 4.59
CA VAL A 274 -12.14 0.88 3.30
C VAL A 274 -10.71 0.71 2.85
N ASP A 275 -10.42 -0.39 2.17
CA ASP A 275 -9.10 -0.68 1.60
C ASP A 275 -9.22 -1.30 0.19
N PHE A 276 -8.76 -0.62 -0.85
CA PHE A 276 -9.06 -1.03 -2.22
C PHE A 276 -8.00 -0.75 -3.25
N SER A 277 -8.00 -1.61 -4.27
CA SER A 277 -7.21 -1.46 -5.48
C SER A 277 -7.90 -0.51 -6.47
N PRO A 278 -7.13 0.31 -7.21
CA PRO A 278 -7.65 1.17 -8.26
C PRO A 278 -8.03 0.41 -9.52
N ILE A 279 -8.67 1.12 -10.43
CA ILE A 279 -8.69 0.80 -11.85
C ILE A 279 -7.27 0.96 -12.40
N LYS A 280 -6.77 -0.10 -13.02
CA LYS A 280 -5.44 -0.10 -13.62
C LYS A 280 -5.34 0.86 -14.78
N SER A 281 -4.23 1.58 -14.87
CA SER A 281 -4.02 2.64 -15.87
C SER A 281 -2.66 2.48 -16.54
N GLN A 282 -2.59 2.65 -17.85
CA GLN A 282 -1.31 2.66 -18.57
C GLN A 282 -0.69 4.07 -18.50
N ILE A 283 0.51 4.18 -17.95
CA ILE A 283 1.27 5.43 -17.84
C ILE A 283 2.62 5.27 -18.53
N THR A 284 3.02 6.29 -19.29
CA THR A 284 4.33 6.35 -19.95
C THR A 284 5.27 7.24 -19.15
N PHE A 285 6.49 6.74 -18.93
CA PHE A 285 7.62 7.49 -18.38
C PHE A 285 8.61 7.74 -19.52
N ASP A 286 8.76 8.99 -19.91
CA ASP A 286 9.59 9.38 -21.07
C ASP A 286 11.09 9.38 -20.74
N GLN A 287 11.44 9.33 -19.46
CA GLN A 287 12.83 9.34 -18.98
C GLN A 287 13.00 8.41 -17.78
N ASP A 288 14.24 8.01 -17.55
CA ASP A 288 14.61 7.27 -16.35
C ASP A 288 14.47 8.18 -15.10
N TYR A 289 14.34 7.59 -13.92
CA TYR A 289 14.43 8.29 -12.64
C TYR A 289 15.41 7.54 -11.73
N PRO A 290 16.34 8.21 -11.06
CA PRO A 290 16.73 9.60 -11.27
C PRO A 290 17.49 9.78 -12.60
N SER A 291 17.12 10.79 -13.37
CA SER A 291 17.80 11.16 -14.63
C SER A 291 18.83 12.27 -14.46
N THR A 292 18.61 13.17 -13.50
CA THR A 292 19.46 14.33 -13.24
C THR A 292 20.35 14.15 -12.01
N PRO A 293 21.45 14.92 -11.89
CA PRO A 293 22.28 14.91 -10.69
C PRO A 293 21.52 15.26 -9.41
N GLN A 294 20.56 16.18 -9.49
CA GLN A 294 19.73 16.64 -8.37
C GLN A 294 18.75 15.55 -7.91
N GLU A 295 18.00 14.95 -8.85
CA GLU A 295 17.12 13.82 -8.56
C GLU A 295 17.90 12.66 -7.93
N ARG A 296 19.12 12.41 -8.41
CA ARG A 296 20.00 11.36 -7.88
C ARG A 296 20.39 11.66 -6.43
N GLU A 297 20.85 12.87 -6.15
CA GLU A 297 21.24 13.27 -4.79
C GLU A 297 20.06 13.16 -3.80
N GLN A 298 18.86 13.57 -4.24
CA GLN A 298 17.65 13.43 -3.44
C GLN A 298 17.30 11.96 -3.17
N TRP A 299 17.27 11.13 -4.22
CA TRP A 299 17.00 9.70 -4.09
C TRP A 299 18.03 9.01 -3.18
N GLU A 300 19.33 9.26 -3.39
CA GLU A 300 20.40 8.67 -2.58
C GLU A 300 20.30 9.11 -1.11
N SER A 301 19.92 10.36 -0.84
CA SER A 301 19.72 10.83 0.53
C SER A 301 18.60 10.07 1.25
N THR A 302 17.46 9.87 0.59
CA THR A 302 16.33 9.11 1.15
C THR A 302 16.68 7.63 1.30
N HIS A 303 17.32 7.04 0.28
CA HIS A 303 17.72 5.63 0.29
C HIS A 303 18.77 5.33 1.37
N ARG A 304 19.75 6.23 1.54
CA ARG A 304 20.76 6.13 2.61
C ARG A 304 20.11 6.12 3.99
N ALA A 305 19.13 6.99 4.23
CA ALA A 305 18.41 7.02 5.50
C ALA A 305 17.65 5.70 5.75
N SER A 306 16.96 5.17 4.73
CA SER A 306 16.26 3.86 4.80
C SER A 306 17.22 2.72 5.13
N MET A 307 18.34 2.62 4.40
CA MET A 307 19.32 1.55 4.54
C MET A 307 20.17 1.65 5.80
N SER A 308 20.27 2.84 6.41
CA SER A 308 21.06 3.03 7.64
C SER A 308 20.55 2.20 8.84
N TYR A 309 19.28 1.82 8.84
CA TYR A 309 18.68 0.96 9.87
C TYR A 309 18.91 -0.54 9.64
N LYS A 310 19.46 -0.92 8.47
CA LYS A 310 19.74 -2.30 8.08
C LYS A 310 21.19 -2.44 7.57
N PRO A 311 22.19 -2.18 8.43
CA PRO A 311 23.58 -2.38 8.05
C PRO A 311 23.84 -3.87 7.76
N VAL A 312 24.62 -4.14 6.72
CA VAL A 312 25.03 -5.51 6.34
C VAL A 312 26.06 -6.00 7.34
N GLN A 313 25.72 -7.06 8.07
CA GLN A 313 26.60 -7.66 9.08
C GLN A 313 27.67 -8.55 8.45
N PRO A 314 28.77 -8.83 9.16
CA PRO A 314 29.75 -9.83 8.72
C PRO A 314 29.09 -11.17 8.36
N GLY A 315 29.38 -11.70 7.17
CA GLY A 315 28.81 -12.95 6.64
C GLY A 315 27.44 -12.80 5.98
N GLU A 316 26.79 -11.63 6.03
CA GLU A 316 25.54 -11.38 5.31
C GLU A 316 25.78 -10.99 3.85
N THR A 317 24.74 -11.15 3.04
CA THR A 317 24.77 -10.82 1.61
C THR A 317 24.34 -9.38 1.37
N PHE A 318 25.06 -8.67 0.51
CA PHE A 318 24.64 -7.34 0.04
C PHE A 318 23.38 -7.48 -0.84
N VAL A 319 22.34 -6.71 -0.52
CA VAL A 319 21.03 -6.79 -1.19
C VAL A 319 21.00 -6.10 -2.55
N GLU A 320 21.88 -5.12 -2.77
CA GLU A 320 21.92 -4.32 -3.99
C GLU A 320 23.36 -3.89 -4.33
N ASP A 321 23.53 -3.44 -5.58
CA ASP A 321 24.78 -2.79 -6.01
C ASP A 321 24.90 -1.41 -5.34
N GLY A 322 26.06 -1.10 -4.78
CA GLY A 322 26.24 0.20 -4.12
C GLY A 322 27.64 0.47 -3.61
N LEU A 323 27.82 1.69 -3.13
CA LEU A 323 28.97 2.10 -2.32
C LEU A 323 28.60 1.96 -0.85
N TYR A 324 29.41 1.25 -0.08
CA TYR A 324 29.20 0.99 1.32
C TYR A 324 30.36 1.50 2.17
N ARG A 325 30.04 2.03 3.35
CA ARG A 325 31.01 2.48 4.35
C ARG A 325 31.12 1.45 5.47
N ALA A 326 32.36 1.18 5.87
CA ALA A 326 32.62 0.35 7.03
C ALA A 326 32.34 1.16 8.31
N VAL A 327 31.53 0.58 9.20
CA VAL A 327 31.17 1.17 10.49
C VAL A 327 31.46 0.17 11.60
N ARG A 328 32.06 0.66 12.69
CA ARG A 328 32.28 -0.12 13.90
C ARG A 328 31.54 0.53 15.07
N LEU A 329 30.77 -0.27 15.78
CA LEU A 329 30.14 0.11 17.03
C LEU A 329 31.04 -0.35 18.19
N ASN A 330 31.59 0.59 18.94
CA ASN A 330 32.38 0.31 20.15
C ASN A 330 31.70 0.97 21.36
N ALA A 331 32.04 0.52 22.58
CA ALA A 331 31.42 0.95 23.84
C ALA A 331 31.45 2.47 24.15
N GLY A 332 32.09 3.30 23.30
CA GLY A 332 32.15 4.76 23.44
C GLY A 332 31.76 5.54 22.18
N GLY A 333 31.23 4.90 21.12
CA GLY A 333 30.79 5.62 19.91
C GLY A 333 30.71 4.77 18.64
N SER A 334 30.17 5.39 17.59
CA SER A 334 30.18 4.86 16.21
C SER A 334 31.37 5.43 15.45
N TYR A 335 32.27 4.56 15.02
CA TYR A 335 33.44 4.90 14.21
C TYR A 335 33.22 4.49 12.77
N ARG A 336 33.57 5.36 11.82
CA ARG A 336 33.30 5.16 10.39
C ARG A 336 34.59 5.25 9.59
N SER A 337 34.68 4.45 8.53
CA SER A 337 35.77 4.56 7.57
C SER A 337 35.65 5.88 6.82
N LEU A 338 36.79 6.48 6.54
CA LEU A 338 36.93 7.56 5.58
C LEU A 338 36.47 7.06 4.20
N GLN A 339 36.93 5.87 3.79
CA GLN A 339 36.67 5.31 2.47
C GLN A 339 35.33 4.58 2.35
N VAL A 340 34.82 4.48 1.12
CA VAL A 340 33.68 3.63 0.73
C VAL A 340 34.15 2.55 -0.24
N MET A 341 33.51 1.39 -0.19
CA MET A 341 33.82 0.24 -1.04
C MET A 341 32.64 -0.12 -1.94
N PRO A 342 32.88 -0.50 -3.21
CA PRO A 342 31.83 -0.99 -4.08
C PRO A 342 31.52 -2.46 -3.72
N PHE A 343 30.23 -2.80 -3.64
CA PHE A 343 29.76 -4.18 -3.56
C PHE A 343 28.65 -4.41 -4.58
N LYS A 344 28.54 -5.66 -5.04
CA LYS A 344 27.47 -6.14 -5.89
C LYS A 344 26.39 -6.84 -5.08
N ALA A 345 25.16 -6.79 -5.55
CA ALA A 345 24.09 -7.62 -5.03
C ALA A 345 24.52 -9.10 -5.08
N GLY A 346 24.45 -9.80 -3.96
CA GLY A 346 24.93 -11.19 -3.85
C GLY A 346 26.34 -11.35 -3.29
N ASP A 347 27.14 -10.29 -3.20
CA ASP A 347 28.44 -10.35 -2.53
C ASP A 347 28.24 -10.65 -1.04
N ILE A 348 29.19 -11.34 -0.41
CA ILE A 348 29.14 -11.65 1.02
C ILE A 348 30.08 -10.70 1.76
N ALA A 349 29.58 -10.02 2.78
CA ALA A 349 30.39 -9.19 3.66
C ALA A 349 31.43 -10.05 4.39
N THR A 350 32.70 -9.62 4.34
CA THR A 350 33.79 -10.38 4.98
C THR A 350 33.54 -10.56 6.49
N THR A 351 33.88 -11.75 7.00
CA THR A 351 33.92 -12.05 8.44
C THR A 351 35.24 -11.66 9.08
N ASP A 352 36.26 -11.37 8.27
CA ASP A 352 37.59 -11.01 8.73
C ASP A 352 37.65 -9.55 9.19
N SER A 353 38.67 -9.24 9.98
CA SER A 353 38.95 -7.86 10.39
C SER A 353 39.23 -6.98 9.18
N VAL A 354 38.52 -5.85 9.10
CA VAL A 354 38.73 -4.83 8.07
C VAL A 354 39.61 -3.74 8.65
N LYS A 355 40.70 -3.41 7.94
CA LYS A 355 41.57 -2.29 8.29
C LYS A 355 41.41 -1.13 7.31
N MET A 356 40.89 0.01 7.78
CA MET A 356 40.61 1.18 6.92
C MET A 356 40.85 2.50 7.64
N PRO A 357 41.31 3.57 6.96
CA PRO A 357 41.43 4.89 7.57
C PRO A 357 40.09 5.38 8.14
N MET A 358 40.11 6.02 9.30
CA MET A 358 38.93 6.58 9.97
C MET A 358 38.67 8.03 9.54
N GLU A 359 37.40 8.44 9.58
CA GLU A 359 36.98 9.82 9.30
C GLU A 359 37.56 10.83 10.31
N SER A 360 37.89 10.40 11.54
CA SER A 360 38.31 11.28 12.63
C SER A 360 39.76 11.78 12.58
N GLY A 361 40.48 11.60 11.47
CA GLY A 361 41.79 12.21 11.23
C GLY A 361 42.96 11.26 10.94
N ASP A 362 44.07 11.86 10.52
CA ASP A 362 45.24 11.19 9.95
C ASP A 362 45.88 10.14 10.87
N GLY A 363 46.12 8.96 10.29
CA GLY A 363 46.82 7.84 10.93
C GLY A 363 45.96 6.90 11.75
N VAL A 364 44.70 7.25 12.05
CA VAL A 364 43.78 6.38 12.80
C VAL A 364 43.06 5.44 11.84
N HIS A 365 43.04 4.16 12.17
CA HIS A 365 42.39 3.13 11.35
C HIS A 365 41.30 2.40 12.15
N LEU A 366 40.18 2.12 11.49
CA LEU A 366 39.34 1.00 11.85
C LEU A 366 40.21 -0.25 11.73
N ASP A 367 40.21 -1.08 12.75
CA ASP A 367 40.87 -2.38 12.75
C ASP A 367 40.01 -3.34 13.57
N GLY A 368 39.38 -4.30 12.89
CA GLY A 368 38.46 -5.27 13.49
C GLY A 368 37.22 -5.54 12.64
N PRO A 369 36.24 -6.32 13.16
CA PRO A 369 34.99 -6.59 12.47
C PRO A 369 34.18 -5.30 12.29
N VAL A 370 33.55 -5.16 11.13
CA VAL A 370 32.75 -3.99 10.73
C VAL A 370 31.41 -4.42 10.19
N GLN A 371 30.42 -3.55 10.31
CA GLN A 371 29.19 -3.64 9.54
C GLN A 371 29.24 -2.63 8.40
N TRP A 372 28.56 -2.92 7.29
CA TRP A 372 28.58 -2.09 6.10
C TRP A 372 27.27 -1.30 5.97
N VAL A 373 27.39 0.02 5.85
CA VAL A 373 26.25 0.93 5.68
C VAL A 373 26.25 1.46 4.25
N TRP A 374 25.11 1.39 3.56
CA TRP A 374 24.99 1.93 2.21
C TRP A 374 25.14 3.46 2.22
N GLU A 375 25.90 4.01 1.26
CA GLU A 375 26.19 5.44 1.17
C GLU A 375 25.74 6.09 -0.15
N GLY A 376 25.70 5.35 -1.25
CA GLY A 376 25.39 5.90 -2.57
C GLY A 376 25.40 4.85 -3.67
N SER A 377 24.90 5.24 -4.85
CA SER A 377 25.03 4.40 -6.05
C SER A 377 26.48 4.36 -6.49
N ALA A 378 26.92 3.21 -7.01
CA ALA A 378 28.21 3.17 -7.70
C ALA A 378 28.14 4.01 -9.00
N PRO A 379 29.20 4.78 -9.34
CA PRO A 379 29.24 5.53 -10.58
C PRO A 379 29.13 4.59 -11.78
N ILE A 380 28.41 5.00 -12.83
CA ILE A 380 28.17 4.16 -14.02
C ILE A 380 29.21 4.51 -15.08
N PRO A 381 30.15 3.61 -15.42
CA PRO A 381 31.14 3.88 -16.46
C PRO A 381 30.47 3.99 -17.84
N THR A 382 30.90 4.93 -18.68
CA THR A 382 30.37 5.06 -20.05
C THR A 382 30.71 3.86 -20.93
N LYS A 383 31.80 3.14 -20.60
CA LYS A 383 32.24 1.91 -21.27
C LYS A 383 32.89 0.97 -20.24
N PRO A 384 32.88 -0.36 -20.47
CA PRO A 384 33.70 -1.28 -19.70
C PRO A 384 35.16 -0.80 -19.68
N PHE A 385 35.76 -0.69 -18.49
CA PHE A 385 37.14 -0.22 -18.28
C PHE A 385 37.44 1.25 -18.62
N SER A 386 36.41 2.10 -18.74
CA SER A 386 36.56 3.55 -18.91
C SER A 386 36.67 4.27 -17.56
N SER A 387 37.54 5.30 -17.50
CA SER A 387 37.55 6.28 -16.41
C SER A 387 36.52 7.41 -16.61
N ALA A 388 35.88 7.49 -17.78
CA ALA A 388 34.75 8.36 -18.02
C ALA A 388 33.46 7.69 -17.53
N TYR A 389 32.61 8.49 -16.87
CA TYR A 389 31.33 8.08 -16.32
C TYR A 389 30.20 8.88 -16.97
N VAL A 390 28.96 8.46 -16.72
CA VAL A 390 27.78 9.21 -17.17
C VAL A 390 27.72 10.50 -16.36
N GLU A 391 27.52 11.64 -17.03
CA GLU A 391 27.50 12.96 -16.40
C GLU A 391 26.57 13.00 -15.17
N GLY A 392 27.11 13.48 -14.05
CA GLY A 392 26.42 13.55 -12.76
C GLY A 392 26.44 12.26 -11.95
N THR A 393 26.92 11.15 -12.51
CA THR A 393 27.31 9.96 -11.73
C THR A 393 28.73 10.10 -11.18
N GLU A 394 29.50 11.09 -11.67
CA GLU A 394 30.74 11.54 -11.08
C GLU A 394 30.50 12.48 -9.91
N GLN A 395 31.49 12.46 -9.05
CA GLN A 395 31.25 12.66 -7.66
C GLN A 395 32.64 13.09 -7.11
N PHE A 396 32.91 14.42 -7.04
CA PHE A 396 34.21 15.04 -6.67
C PHE A 396 34.13 15.95 -5.44
N SER A 397 35.20 15.97 -4.63
CA SER A 397 35.49 16.98 -3.61
C SER A 397 36.73 17.81 -3.97
N LEU A 398 36.72 19.11 -3.66
CA LEU A 398 37.90 19.97 -3.81
C LEU A 398 38.83 19.81 -2.58
N PRO A 399 40.17 19.83 -2.76
CA PRO A 399 41.10 19.74 -1.64
C PRO A 399 40.86 20.84 -0.59
N GLY A 400 40.76 20.46 0.69
CA GLY A 400 40.61 21.38 1.83
C GLY A 400 39.19 21.92 2.08
N ALA A 401 38.20 21.51 1.28
CA ALA A 401 36.79 21.80 1.54
C ALA A 401 36.14 20.63 2.29
N ALA A 402 35.34 20.92 3.32
CA ALA A 402 34.55 19.90 4.00
C ALA A 402 33.66 19.18 2.98
N CYS A 403 33.86 17.87 2.82
CA CYS A 403 33.04 17.06 1.93
C CYS A 403 31.58 17.11 2.41
N PRO A 404 30.60 17.41 1.54
CA PRO A 404 29.20 17.36 1.93
C PRO A 404 28.87 15.97 2.47
N ARG A 405 28.04 15.86 3.50
CA ARG A 405 27.56 14.56 4.03
C ARG A 405 26.82 13.70 2.98
N GLY A 406 26.47 14.28 1.83
CA GLY A 406 25.92 13.61 0.65
C GLY A 406 26.81 13.70 -0.59
N GLY A 407 28.07 14.11 -0.46
CA GLY A 407 28.99 14.35 -1.57
C GLY A 407 29.68 13.09 -2.06
N ARG A 408 29.33 12.66 -3.26
CA ARG A 408 30.25 12.74 -4.38
C ARG A 408 31.60 11.96 -4.26
N TRP A 409 31.56 10.61 -4.24
CA TRP A 409 32.65 9.59 -4.37
C TRP A 409 33.00 9.05 -5.80
N VAL A 410 34.28 9.10 -6.23
CA VAL A 410 34.78 8.44 -7.47
C VAL A 410 35.99 7.54 -7.18
N ALA A 411 36.17 6.50 -8.00
CA ALA A 411 37.27 5.55 -7.84
C ALA A 411 38.61 6.23 -8.09
N ARG A 412 39.56 6.12 -7.16
CA ARG A 412 40.93 6.56 -7.44
C ARG A 412 41.57 5.48 -8.32
N VAL A 413 41.54 5.67 -9.63
CA VAL A 413 42.31 4.84 -10.56
C VAL A 413 43.78 5.11 -10.28
N ARG A 414 44.43 4.32 -9.42
CA ARG A 414 45.88 4.25 -9.41
C ARG A 414 46.30 3.47 -10.65
N ALA A 415 47.14 4.08 -11.48
CA ALA A 415 47.97 3.33 -12.40
C ALA A 415 48.74 2.29 -11.56
N ASN A 416 48.44 1.01 -11.79
CA ASN A 416 48.94 -0.20 -11.11
C ASN A 416 48.02 -0.76 -10.01
N ALA A 417 47.20 -1.71 -10.45
CA ALA A 417 46.59 -2.84 -9.75
C ALA A 417 45.69 -2.55 -8.52
N ASN A 418 44.45 -3.06 -8.63
CA ASN A 418 43.33 -3.09 -7.67
C ASN A 418 42.49 -1.81 -7.60
N TYR A 419 41.24 -1.93 -8.05
CA TYR A 419 40.22 -0.87 -8.03
C TYR A 419 39.85 -0.55 -6.59
N LEU A 420 40.43 0.53 -6.04
CA LEU A 420 40.10 1.07 -4.72
C LEU A 420 39.42 2.44 -4.90
N LEU A 421 38.20 2.58 -4.38
CA LEU A 421 37.51 3.87 -4.27
C LEU A 421 38.02 4.58 -3.02
N VAL A 422 38.63 5.76 -3.20
CA VAL A 422 39.33 6.49 -2.13
C VAL A 422 38.87 7.94 -2.15
N LEU A 423 38.53 8.49 -0.98
CA LEU A 423 38.37 9.94 -0.77
C LEU A 423 39.67 10.67 -1.11
N MET A 424 39.57 11.75 -1.89
CA MET A 424 40.68 12.69 -1.98
C MET A 424 40.66 13.60 -0.76
N GLU A 425 41.61 13.41 0.14
CA GLU A 425 42.32 14.51 0.78
C GLU A 425 43.82 14.34 0.51
N ASN A 426 44.51 15.47 0.35
CA ASN A 426 45.97 15.54 0.24
C ASN A 426 46.58 15.66 1.63
#